data_AF-A0A2S6HGB1-F1
#
_entry.id   AF-A0A2S6HGB1-F1
#
_cell.length_a   1.000
_cell.length_b   1.000
_cell.length_c   1.000
_cell.angle_alpha   90.00
_cell.angle_beta   90.00
_cell.angle_gamma   90.00
#
_symmetry.space_group_name_H-M   'P 1'
#
loop_
_entity.id
_entity.type
_entity.pdbx_description
1 polymer ?
#
loop_
_entity_poly.entity_id
_entity_poly.type
_entity_poly.pdbx_seq_one_letter_code
_entity_poly.pdbx_strand_id
1 'polypeptide(L)'
;MPIQITQLVKSYGLWLFLLTVALPVYAAPLVVGHISFVKGSNAAQQPGGAPRILGKDTEIFQGDNIQTTERSFVIVEFTDGAKITVRPNSNFSIDHYDSQSANKTAQLVLHQGGVNTSTGDIAKAHPENFQIKTPTSTVKPESEKAEFTVRICDKDCEDKEKEAAANAVRTEQSVVARVVDIKGEVSAINRADKNAKERPLSLGKPVYNADSIHSEKESYALLVFPDGEKVTLQANSELDIKQYNYQIKDKKDQVLLRLTTGGLRALTGSIGKNNHDAFALDTPVATIGIRGTGTDTSTDGVNLDHSTWQGLSFLHNEAGEFDVPEGSSSSTFGQNGIPQIYPTPPNAPQPSEPRPDTNKSDPKKVFEEKSAAKGDTVVKSTSGNTAVENNKGEKTTVNEGETGSANSNGEITSEQSDNTTADNPSGSGSSFDDADNSLEGCTI
;
A
#
# COMPACT_ATOMS: atom_id res chain seq x y z
N MET A 1 57.54 59.50 76.53
CA MET A 1 57.28 58.06 76.67
C MET A 1 56.22 57.66 75.64
N PRO A 2 56.35 56.48 75.03
CA PRO A 2 55.79 56.15 73.72
C PRO A 2 54.44 55.43 73.83
N ILE A 3 53.73 55.26 72.71
CA ILE A 3 53.24 53.97 72.17
C ILE A 3 52.36 54.26 70.93
N GLN A 4 52.76 53.62 69.83
CA GLN A 4 52.12 53.53 68.52
C GLN A 4 50.89 52.63 68.53
N ILE A 5 49.86 52.89 67.69
CA ILE A 5 49.04 51.85 67.01
C ILE A 5 48.51 52.38 65.65
N THR A 6 49.23 51.97 64.59
CA THR A 6 48.82 51.45 63.26
C THR A 6 47.63 51.99 62.43
N GLN A 7 47.99 52.14 61.15
CA GLN A 7 47.25 52.38 59.91
C GLN A 7 45.95 51.57 59.71
N LEU A 8 44.94 52.22 59.08
CA LEU A 8 43.98 51.53 58.22
C LEU A 8 43.87 52.26 56.86
N VAL A 9 44.06 51.46 55.82
CA VAL A 9 44.18 51.79 54.40
C VAL A 9 42.88 52.40 53.85
N LYS A 10 42.99 53.53 53.15
CA LYS A 10 41.93 54.07 52.27
C LYS A 10 42.53 54.31 50.89
N SER A 11 42.59 53.24 50.09
CA SER A 11 42.90 53.30 48.66
C SER A 11 41.66 52.81 47.92
N TYR A 12 40.77 53.74 47.57
CA TYR A 12 39.68 53.51 46.63
C TYR A 12 40.27 53.51 45.21
N GLY A 13 40.91 52.40 44.86
CA GLY A 13 41.41 52.12 43.52
C GLY A 13 40.41 51.24 42.77
N LEU A 14 39.63 51.88 41.89
CA LEU A 14 39.33 51.41 40.55
C LEU A 14 39.02 49.89 40.39
N TRP A 15 37.80 49.48 40.67
CA TRP A 15 37.25 48.21 40.20
C TRP A 15 35.97 48.47 39.39
N LEU A 16 36.17 48.94 38.16
CA LEU A 16 35.13 49.04 37.15
C LEU A 16 34.92 47.61 36.61
N PHE A 17 33.97 46.89 37.22
CA PHE A 17 33.56 45.55 36.83
C PHE A 17 32.92 45.64 35.43
N LEU A 18 33.65 45.19 34.42
CA LEU A 18 33.18 45.07 33.03
C LEU A 18 32.15 43.94 32.98
N LEU A 19 30.87 44.26 33.22
CA LEU A 19 29.76 43.31 33.14
C LEU A 19 29.50 43.00 31.66
N THR A 20 30.16 41.99 31.11
CA THR A 20 29.87 41.45 29.78
C THR A 20 28.49 40.80 29.80
N VAL A 21 27.47 41.54 29.38
CA VAL A 21 26.14 41.01 29.09
C VAL A 21 26.27 40.07 27.89
N ALA A 22 26.39 38.77 28.16
CA ALA A 22 26.27 37.73 27.14
C ALA A 22 24.80 37.69 26.68
N LEU A 23 24.47 38.48 25.67
CA LEU A 23 23.19 38.35 24.98
C LEU A 23 23.18 36.96 24.33
N PRO A 24 22.20 36.08 24.65
CA PRO A 24 22.05 34.83 23.92
C PRO A 24 21.78 35.16 22.46
N VAL A 25 22.70 34.77 21.58
CA VAL A 25 22.50 34.80 20.13
C VAL A 25 21.51 33.67 19.83
N TYR A 26 20.21 34.00 19.83
CA TYR A 26 19.20 33.11 19.28
C TYR A 26 19.40 33.07 17.77
N ALA A 27 19.85 31.92 17.25
CA ALA A 27 19.88 31.69 15.83
C ALA A 27 18.46 31.86 15.27
N ALA A 28 18.31 32.69 14.24
CA ALA A 28 17.02 32.88 13.59
C ALA A 28 16.55 31.53 13.02
N PRO A 29 15.27 31.18 13.21
CA PRO A 29 14.76 29.94 12.67
C PRO A 29 14.80 29.96 11.14
N LEU A 30 15.22 28.84 10.54
CA LEU A 30 15.38 28.72 9.08
C LEU A 30 14.01 28.68 8.42
N VAL A 31 13.77 29.55 7.44
CA VAL A 31 12.55 29.52 6.60
C VAL A 31 12.65 28.35 5.63
N VAL A 32 11.64 27.49 5.63
CA VAL A 32 11.59 26.26 4.81
C VAL A 32 10.46 26.27 3.79
N GLY A 33 9.50 27.19 3.94
CA GLY A 33 8.37 27.36 3.04
C GLY A 33 7.47 28.51 3.45
N HIS A 34 6.31 28.61 2.81
CA HIS A 34 5.26 29.57 3.13
C HIS A 34 3.87 28.94 2.97
N ILE A 35 2.85 29.58 3.53
CA ILE A 35 1.45 29.18 3.36
C ILE A 35 0.90 29.74 2.06
N SER A 36 0.68 28.89 1.07
CA SER A 36 0.09 29.31 -0.21
C SER A 36 -1.44 29.43 -0.14
N PHE A 37 -2.08 28.66 0.74
CA PHE A 37 -3.52 28.74 1.00
C PHE A 37 -3.86 28.37 2.44
N VAL A 38 -4.87 29.03 3.01
CA VAL A 38 -5.38 28.74 4.35
C VAL A 38 -6.89 28.90 4.42
N LYS A 39 -7.54 27.99 5.16
CA LYS A 39 -8.95 28.10 5.55
C LYS A 39 -9.11 27.78 7.02
N GLY A 40 -9.93 28.56 7.72
CA GLY A 40 -10.22 28.38 9.14
C GLY A 40 -9.07 28.82 10.06
N SER A 41 -9.12 28.41 11.33
CA SER A 41 -8.11 28.76 12.33
C SER A 41 -6.99 27.71 12.36
N ASN A 42 -5.79 28.12 12.01
CA ASN A 42 -4.59 27.27 11.97
C ASN A 42 -3.43 28.02 12.61
N ALA A 43 -2.56 27.30 13.31
CA ALA A 43 -1.40 27.88 13.96
C ALA A 43 -0.15 27.02 13.73
N ALA A 44 1.00 27.66 13.67
CA ALA A 44 2.30 27.02 13.80
C ALA A 44 2.90 27.36 15.17
N GLN A 45 3.60 26.42 15.79
CA GLN A 45 4.27 26.64 17.05
C GLN A 45 5.71 26.15 16.99
N GLN A 46 6.66 27.01 17.37
CA GLN A 46 8.05 26.62 17.53
C GLN A 46 8.31 25.99 18.90
N PRO A 47 9.36 25.18 19.06
CA PRO A 47 9.69 24.58 20.35
C PRO A 47 9.87 25.66 21.43
N GLY A 48 9.03 25.62 22.48
CA GLY A 48 9.03 26.61 23.57
C GLY A 48 8.49 28.00 23.21
N GLY A 49 8.03 28.21 21.97
CA GLY A 49 7.44 29.46 21.51
C GLY A 49 5.92 29.52 21.72
N ALA A 50 5.37 30.74 21.66
CA ALA A 50 3.92 30.94 21.60
C ALA A 50 3.37 30.53 20.21
N PRO A 51 2.13 30.02 20.11
CA PRO A 51 1.49 29.75 18.83
C PRO A 51 1.38 30.99 17.95
N ARG A 52 1.67 30.84 16.66
CA ARG A 52 1.59 31.86 15.61
C ARG A 52 0.48 31.49 14.63
N ILE A 53 -0.50 32.37 14.46
CA ILE A 53 -1.59 32.16 13.49
C ILE A 53 -1.04 32.15 12.07
N LEU A 54 -1.53 31.21 11.26
CA LEU A 54 -1.13 31.05 9.87
C LEU A 54 -2.12 31.77 8.95
N GLY A 55 -1.62 32.80 8.25
CA GLY A 55 -2.30 33.48 7.15
C GLY A 55 -1.71 33.08 5.80
N LYS A 56 -2.31 33.56 4.71
CA LYS A 56 -1.68 33.48 3.38
C LYS A 56 -0.31 34.17 3.41
N ASP A 57 0.66 33.60 2.71
CA ASP A 57 2.05 34.06 2.57
C ASP A 57 2.84 34.10 3.89
N THR A 58 2.30 33.53 4.97
CA THR A 58 3.02 33.39 6.24
C THR A 58 4.16 32.41 6.08
N GLU A 59 5.35 32.80 6.52
CA GLU A 59 6.54 31.95 6.51
C GLU A 59 6.40 30.78 7.47
N ILE A 60 6.90 29.63 7.02
CA ILE A 60 7.01 28.40 7.79
C ILE A 60 8.49 28.12 8.04
N PHE A 61 8.80 27.74 9.27
CA PHE A 61 10.16 27.55 9.73
C PHE A 61 10.45 26.09 10.05
N GLN A 62 11.72 25.70 9.94
CA GLN A 62 12.17 24.42 10.48
C GLN A 62 11.87 24.36 11.99
N GLY A 63 11.35 23.23 12.44
CA GLY A 63 10.89 22.99 13.80
C GLY A 63 9.46 23.44 14.09
N ASP A 64 8.75 24.05 13.12
CA ASP A 64 7.34 24.41 13.31
C ASP A 64 6.47 23.15 13.49
N ASN A 65 5.60 23.20 14.49
CA ASN A 65 4.47 22.29 14.69
C ASN A 65 3.18 22.97 14.21
N ILE A 66 2.65 22.53 13.08
CA ILE A 66 1.42 23.04 12.46
C ILE A 66 0.21 22.29 13.02
N GLN A 67 -0.74 23.05 13.55
CA GLN A 67 -1.98 22.56 14.11
C GLN A 67 -3.17 23.14 13.34
N THR A 68 -4.07 22.23 12.96
CA THR A 68 -5.31 22.54 12.24
C THR A 68 -6.49 22.00 13.06
N THR A 69 -7.58 22.76 13.07
CA THR A 69 -8.80 22.48 13.83
C THR A 69 -9.89 21.90 12.91
N GLU A 70 -11.09 21.72 13.46
CA GLU A 70 -12.24 21.25 12.69
C GLU A 70 -12.54 22.22 11.54
N ARG A 71 -12.83 21.68 10.35
CA ARG A 71 -13.12 22.46 9.12
C ARG A 71 -12.03 23.46 8.71
N SER A 72 -10.80 23.31 9.19
CA SER A 72 -9.65 24.14 8.81
C SER A 72 -8.58 23.32 8.08
N PHE A 73 -7.84 23.95 7.18
CA PHE A 73 -6.68 23.33 6.54
C PHE A 73 -5.72 24.41 6.05
N VAL A 74 -4.47 24.01 5.83
CA VAL A 74 -3.43 24.85 5.21
C VAL A 74 -2.74 24.09 4.09
N ILE A 75 -2.27 24.81 3.08
CA ILE A 75 -1.34 24.31 2.07
C ILE A 75 -0.01 25.00 2.31
N VAL A 76 1.00 24.22 2.68
CA VAL A 76 2.38 24.66 2.79
C VAL A 76 3.07 24.42 1.45
N GLU A 77 3.63 25.47 0.86
CA GLU A 77 4.51 25.40 -0.31
C GLU A 77 5.95 25.58 0.16
N PHE A 78 6.73 24.51 0.05
CA PHE A 78 8.12 24.46 0.50
C PHE A 78 9.07 25.05 -0.55
N THR A 79 10.26 25.40 -0.10
CA THR A 79 11.32 26.00 -0.92
C THR A 79 11.82 25.12 -2.09
N ASP A 80 11.57 23.82 -2.06
CA ASP A 80 11.90 22.88 -3.15
C ASP A 80 10.74 22.64 -4.14
N GLY A 81 9.62 23.36 -3.97
CA GLY A 81 8.39 23.19 -4.75
C GLY A 81 7.43 22.11 -4.24
N ALA A 82 7.77 21.37 -3.18
CA ALA A 82 6.86 20.41 -2.55
C ALA A 82 5.64 21.14 -1.96
N LYS A 83 4.47 20.50 -2.04
CA LYS A 83 3.22 21.03 -1.50
C LYS A 83 2.63 20.02 -0.53
N ILE A 84 2.36 20.47 0.70
CA ILE A 84 1.71 19.64 1.72
C ILE A 84 0.45 20.33 2.20
N THR A 85 -0.69 19.69 1.97
CA THR A 85 -1.96 20.09 2.57
C THR A 85 -2.09 19.41 3.92
N VAL A 86 -2.09 20.19 5.00
CA VAL A 86 -2.39 19.69 6.36
C VAL A 86 -3.90 19.72 6.54
N ARG A 87 -4.52 18.54 6.62
CA ARG A 87 -5.98 18.34 6.66
C ARG A 87 -6.58 18.78 7.99
N PRO A 88 -7.91 18.96 8.12
CA PRO A 88 -8.54 19.25 9.40
C PRO A 88 -8.16 18.27 10.51
N ASN A 89 -8.16 18.75 11.76
CA ASN A 89 -7.85 17.97 12.97
C ASN A 89 -6.46 17.31 12.95
N SER A 90 -5.48 17.97 12.33
CA SER A 90 -4.12 17.43 12.19
C SER A 90 -3.09 18.19 13.02
N ASN A 91 -2.07 17.45 13.42
CA ASN A 91 -0.86 17.93 14.08
C ASN A 91 0.36 17.42 13.29
N PHE A 92 1.09 18.34 12.66
CA PHE A 92 2.15 18.05 11.70
C PHE A 92 3.40 18.89 11.98
N SER A 93 4.55 18.24 12.18
CA SER A 93 5.82 18.88 12.49
C SER A 93 6.80 18.81 11.33
N ILE A 94 7.65 19.83 11.23
CA ILE A 94 8.75 19.91 10.26
C ILE A 94 10.07 19.79 11.03
N ASP A 95 10.48 18.56 11.35
CA ASP A 95 11.67 18.30 12.18
C ASP A 95 12.95 18.79 11.50
N HIS A 96 13.13 18.45 10.22
CA HIS A 96 14.27 18.87 9.43
C HIS A 96 13.90 19.08 7.98
N TYR A 97 14.35 20.18 7.38
CA TYR A 97 14.07 20.46 5.99
C TYR A 97 15.21 21.25 5.37
N ASP A 98 16.01 20.59 4.56
CA ASP A 98 17.14 21.17 3.83
C ASP A 98 16.98 20.91 2.34
N SER A 99 16.61 21.97 1.60
CA SER A 99 16.47 21.94 0.15
C SER A 99 17.69 22.52 -0.59
N GLN A 100 18.63 23.12 0.13
CA GLN A 100 19.68 23.99 -0.43
C GLN A 100 21.07 23.37 -0.36
N SER A 101 21.33 22.48 0.60
CA SER A 101 22.64 21.82 0.69
C SER A 101 22.82 20.73 -0.37
N ALA A 102 24.06 20.23 -0.48
CA ALA A 102 24.35 19.07 -1.33
C ALA A 102 23.62 17.80 -0.88
N ASN A 103 23.35 17.66 0.42
CA ASN A 103 22.63 16.54 1.01
C ASN A 103 21.21 16.96 1.36
N LYS A 104 20.40 17.17 0.32
CA LYS A 104 19.00 17.58 0.46
C LYS A 104 18.21 16.55 1.24
N THR A 105 17.49 16.95 2.29
CA THR A 105 16.68 16.05 3.11
C THR A 105 15.41 16.73 3.62
N ALA A 106 14.33 15.95 3.77
CA ALA A 106 13.09 16.37 4.39
C ALA A 106 12.64 15.29 5.39
N GLN A 107 12.64 15.63 6.67
CA GLN A 107 12.11 14.80 7.75
C GLN A 107 10.92 15.51 8.38
N LEU A 108 9.74 14.95 8.13
CA LEU A 108 8.45 15.48 8.53
C LEU A 108 7.80 14.48 9.48
N VAL A 109 6.94 14.94 10.38
CA VAL A 109 6.24 14.07 11.32
C VAL A 109 4.75 14.40 11.35
N LEU A 110 3.92 13.40 11.08
CA LEU A 110 2.49 13.48 11.32
C LEU A 110 2.23 12.86 12.70
N HIS A 111 1.76 13.66 13.65
CA HIS A 111 1.40 13.19 14.99
C HIS A 111 -0.07 12.78 15.08
N GLN A 112 -0.94 13.45 14.32
CA GLN A 112 -2.38 13.21 14.28
C GLN A 112 -2.98 13.73 12.97
N GLY A 113 -4.09 13.14 12.53
CA GLY A 113 -4.90 13.62 11.41
C GLY A 113 -4.35 13.12 10.08
N GLY A 114 -4.20 13.99 9.09
CA GLY A 114 -3.66 13.60 7.79
C GLY A 114 -3.04 14.73 6.97
N VAL A 115 -2.23 14.33 6.01
CA VAL A 115 -1.59 15.21 5.04
C VAL A 115 -1.77 14.67 3.62
N ASN A 116 -1.97 15.57 2.67
CA ASN A 116 -1.85 15.26 1.25
C ASN A 116 -0.57 15.89 0.74
N THR A 117 0.30 15.09 0.13
CA THR A 117 1.67 15.47 -0.21
C THR A 117 1.87 15.35 -1.72
N SER A 118 2.40 16.41 -2.32
CA SER A 118 3.01 16.43 -3.65
C SER A 118 4.50 16.71 -3.47
N THR A 119 5.36 15.81 -3.92
CA THR A 119 6.80 15.92 -3.70
C THR A 119 7.47 16.98 -4.59
N GLY A 120 8.55 17.58 -4.10
CA GLY A 120 9.37 18.57 -4.80
C GLY A 120 10.75 18.05 -5.22
N ASP A 121 11.69 18.97 -5.43
CA ASP A 121 13.03 18.67 -5.93
C ASP A 121 13.87 17.77 -5.00
N ILE A 122 13.58 17.72 -3.70
CA ILE A 122 14.28 16.82 -2.77
C ILE A 122 14.02 15.36 -3.16
N ALA A 123 12.75 14.97 -3.29
CA ALA A 123 12.38 13.61 -3.67
C ALA A 123 12.74 13.30 -5.13
N LYS A 124 12.72 14.30 -6.01
CA LYS A 124 13.17 14.15 -7.40
C LYS A 124 14.64 13.75 -7.50
N ALA A 125 15.49 14.31 -6.64
CA ALA A 125 16.91 13.96 -6.61
C ALA A 125 17.16 12.62 -5.91
N HIS A 126 16.54 12.42 -4.74
CA HIS A 126 16.75 11.27 -3.86
C HIS A 126 15.44 10.97 -3.12
N PRO A 127 14.54 10.11 -3.66
CA PRO A 127 13.24 9.81 -3.05
C PRO A 127 13.33 9.39 -1.58
N GLU A 128 14.38 8.65 -1.22
CA GLU A 128 14.66 8.16 0.14
C GLU A 128 14.93 9.27 1.17
N ASN A 129 15.31 10.47 0.72
CA ASN A 129 15.61 11.60 1.58
C ASN A 129 14.36 12.40 1.97
N PHE A 130 13.21 12.11 1.37
CA PHE A 130 11.92 12.69 1.75
C PHE A 130 11.14 11.68 2.61
N GLN A 131 10.89 12.01 3.88
CA GLN A 131 10.29 11.08 4.83
C GLN A 131 9.17 11.75 5.63
N ILE A 132 8.03 11.07 5.73
CA ILE A 132 6.95 11.40 6.66
C ILE A 132 6.87 10.30 7.70
N LYS A 133 7.27 10.62 8.94
CA LYS A 133 7.17 9.72 10.08
C LYS A 133 5.78 9.82 10.71
N THR A 134 5.30 8.69 11.18
CA THR A 134 4.07 8.53 11.96
C THR A 134 4.38 7.69 13.20
N PRO A 135 3.47 7.54 14.16
CA PRO A 135 3.69 6.68 15.33
C PRO A 135 3.99 5.21 14.99
N THR A 136 3.44 4.68 13.89
CA THR A 136 3.55 3.26 13.53
C THR A 136 4.47 2.97 12.35
N SER A 137 4.79 3.98 11.53
CA SER A 137 5.56 3.79 10.29
C SER A 137 6.26 5.05 9.78
N THR A 138 7.20 4.84 8.85
CA THR A 138 7.81 5.89 8.02
C THR A 138 7.38 5.71 6.58
N VAL A 139 6.89 6.78 5.97
CA VAL A 139 6.45 6.82 4.56
C VAL A 139 7.47 7.56 3.72
N LYS A 140 7.90 6.97 2.61
CA LYS A 140 8.92 7.51 1.69
C LYS A 140 8.41 7.37 0.24
N PRO A 141 8.56 8.37 -0.64
CA PRO A 141 8.29 8.15 -2.05
C PRO A 141 9.34 7.18 -2.65
N GLU A 142 8.96 6.41 -3.65
CA GLU A 142 9.85 5.55 -4.46
C GLU A 142 9.96 6.02 -5.91
N SER A 143 9.34 7.15 -6.24
CA SER A 143 9.31 7.75 -7.57
C SER A 143 9.82 9.18 -7.52
N GLU A 144 10.44 9.64 -8.60
CA GLU A 144 10.96 11.03 -8.71
C GLU A 144 9.87 12.10 -8.49
N LYS A 145 8.62 11.76 -8.82
CA LYS A 145 7.43 12.53 -8.49
C LYS A 145 6.42 11.59 -7.88
N ALA A 146 5.91 11.94 -6.71
CA ALA A 146 4.85 11.21 -6.05
C ALA A 146 3.79 12.18 -5.51
N GLU A 147 2.53 11.75 -5.62
CA GLU A 147 1.39 12.37 -4.94
C GLU A 147 0.75 11.30 -4.07
N PHE A 148 0.69 11.53 -2.77
CA PHE A 148 0.18 10.55 -1.83
C PHE A 148 -0.44 11.22 -0.60
N THR A 149 -1.37 10.52 0.03
CA THR A 149 -2.00 10.92 1.28
C THR A 149 -1.48 10.04 2.40
N VAL A 150 -1.12 10.64 3.54
CA VAL A 150 -0.80 9.93 4.79
C VAL A 150 -1.80 10.34 5.85
N ARG A 151 -2.39 9.37 6.56
CA ARG A 151 -3.39 9.62 7.58
C ARG A 151 -3.20 8.68 8.77
N ILE A 152 -3.31 9.20 9.98
CA ILE A 152 -3.36 8.39 11.20
C ILE A 152 -4.82 8.16 11.54
N CYS A 153 -5.20 6.91 11.73
CA CYS A 153 -6.57 6.55 11.95
C CYS A 153 -7.05 6.98 13.34
N ASP A 154 -8.19 7.67 13.38
CA ASP A 154 -8.94 7.92 14.60
C ASP A 154 -10.23 7.07 14.61
N LYS A 155 -11.18 7.40 15.49
CA LYS A 155 -12.45 6.64 15.59
C LYS A 155 -13.27 6.67 14.28
N ASP A 156 -13.12 7.72 13.47
CA ASP A 156 -13.94 7.91 12.27
C ASP A 156 -13.48 7.00 11.11
N CYS A 157 -12.29 6.41 11.19
CA CYS A 157 -11.81 5.42 10.22
C CYS A 157 -12.58 4.12 10.30
N GLU A 158 -12.76 3.62 11.52
CA GLU A 158 -13.44 2.35 11.76
C GLU A 158 -14.90 2.43 11.29
N ASP A 159 -15.55 3.59 11.42
CA ASP A 159 -16.94 3.77 11.04
C ASP A 159 -17.10 3.95 9.51
N LYS A 160 -16.21 4.71 8.85
CA LYS A 160 -16.26 4.92 7.40
C LYS A 160 -15.81 3.69 6.60
N GLU A 161 -14.88 2.90 7.11
CA GLU A 161 -14.47 1.63 6.47
C GLU A 161 -15.53 0.54 6.68
N LYS A 162 -16.21 0.48 7.84
CA LYS A 162 -17.37 -0.41 8.03
C LYS A 162 -18.54 -0.03 7.15
N GLU A 163 -18.77 1.27 6.93
CA GLU A 163 -19.82 1.77 6.04
C GLU A 163 -19.48 1.54 4.55
N ALA A 164 -18.19 1.62 4.18
CA ALA A 164 -17.70 1.22 2.85
C ALA A 164 -17.76 -0.30 2.64
N ALA A 165 -17.36 -1.12 3.62
CA ALA A 165 -17.44 -2.58 3.55
C ALA A 165 -18.90 -3.09 3.55
N ALA A 166 -19.81 -2.42 4.25
CA ALA A 166 -21.24 -2.75 4.25
C ALA A 166 -21.95 -2.38 2.93
N ASN A 167 -21.44 -1.38 2.20
CA ASN A 167 -21.97 -0.92 0.92
C ASN A 167 -21.13 -1.34 -0.30
N ALA A 168 -20.03 -2.07 -0.10
CA ALA A 168 -19.21 -2.61 -1.17
C ALA A 168 -19.99 -3.71 -1.92
N VAL A 169 -20.74 -3.29 -2.93
CA VAL A 169 -21.02 -4.16 -4.08
C VAL A 169 -19.66 -4.55 -4.61
N ARG A 170 -19.25 -5.81 -4.45
CA ARG A 170 -18.04 -6.40 -5.03
C ARG A 170 -18.01 -6.10 -6.54
N THR A 171 -17.41 -4.98 -6.93
CA THR A 171 -17.21 -4.60 -8.32
C THR A 171 -16.08 -5.42 -8.93
N GLU A 172 -15.96 -5.41 -10.26
CA GLU A 172 -15.25 -6.41 -11.07
C GLU A 172 -13.72 -6.53 -10.85
N GLN A 173 -13.12 -5.74 -9.95
CA GLN A 173 -11.74 -5.92 -9.48
C GLN A 173 -11.71 -6.47 -8.05
N SER A 174 -12.45 -7.57 -7.81
CA SER A 174 -12.32 -8.31 -6.54
C SER A 174 -10.93 -8.92 -6.46
N VAL A 175 -10.25 -8.78 -5.32
CA VAL A 175 -9.04 -9.55 -5.01
C VAL A 175 -9.40 -11.04 -5.06
N VAL A 176 -8.77 -11.79 -5.97
CA VAL A 176 -9.04 -13.22 -6.21
C VAL A 176 -7.98 -14.12 -5.61
N ALA A 177 -6.77 -13.62 -5.40
CA ALA A 177 -5.74 -14.35 -4.67
C ALA A 177 -4.84 -13.39 -3.88
N ARG A 178 -4.11 -13.91 -2.91
CA ARG A 178 -3.01 -13.19 -2.24
C ARG A 178 -1.75 -14.02 -2.23
N VAL A 179 -0.62 -13.35 -2.38
CA VAL A 179 0.71 -13.95 -2.27
C VAL A 179 1.00 -14.22 -0.79
N VAL A 180 1.24 -15.47 -0.41
CA VAL A 180 1.55 -15.86 0.98
C VAL A 180 2.96 -16.43 1.15
N ASP A 181 3.65 -16.68 0.05
CA ASP A 181 5.08 -17.00 0.00
C ASP A 181 5.61 -16.60 -1.37
N ILE A 182 6.84 -16.08 -1.43
CA ILE A 182 7.42 -15.58 -2.68
C ILE A 182 8.95 -15.55 -2.58
N LYS A 183 9.59 -15.93 -3.68
CA LYS A 183 11.04 -15.81 -3.86
C LYS A 183 11.31 -15.29 -5.27
N GLY A 184 12.33 -14.44 -5.40
CA GLY A 184 12.75 -13.90 -6.69
C GLY A 184 11.77 -12.85 -7.24
N GLU A 185 11.89 -12.57 -8.53
CA GLU A 185 11.08 -11.56 -9.22
C GLU A 185 9.81 -12.20 -9.78
N VAL A 186 8.66 -11.72 -9.29
CA VAL A 186 7.35 -12.10 -9.80
C VAL A 186 6.54 -10.82 -10.00
N SER A 187 5.83 -10.71 -11.11
CA SER A 187 5.03 -9.54 -11.45
C SER A 187 3.63 -9.97 -11.90
N ALA A 188 2.72 -9.00 -11.96
CA ALA A 188 1.40 -9.16 -12.55
C ALA A 188 1.09 -8.01 -13.50
N ILE A 189 0.25 -8.24 -14.50
CA ILE A 189 -0.32 -7.21 -15.35
C ILE A 189 -1.81 -7.52 -15.59
N ASN A 190 -2.67 -6.52 -15.40
CA ASN A 190 -4.10 -6.73 -15.61
C ASN A 190 -4.44 -6.64 -17.10
N ARG A 191 -4.80 -7.77 -17.73
CA ARG A 191 -5.05 -7.85 -19.18
C ARG A 191 -6.40 -7.23 -19.60
N ALA A 192 -7.29 -6.92 -18.66
CA ALA A 192 -8.55 -6.23 -18.98
C ALA A 192 -8.34 -4.72 -19.20
N ASP A 193 -7.31 -4.12 -18.59
CA ASP A 193 -6.94 -2.72 -18.81
C ASP A 193 -5.83 -2.61 -19.88
N LYS A 194 -6.16 -1.95 -20.99
CA LYS A 194 -5.24 -1.74 -22.13
C LYS A 194 -4.04 -0.87 -21.78
N ASN A 195 -4.12 -0.07 -20.71
CA ASN A 195 -3.04 0.78 -20.24
C ASN A 195 -2.38 0.24 -18.96
N ALA A 196 -2.71 -1.00 -18.56
CA ALA A 196 -2.13 -1.60 -17.37
C ALA A 196 -0.61 -1.62 -17.47
N LYS A 197 0.04 -1.20 -16.39
CA LYS A 197 1.47 -1.37 -16.21
C LYS A 197 1.72 -2.66 -15.45
N GLU A 198 2.86 -3.27 -15.74
CA GLU A 198 3.37 -4.38 -14.93
C GLU A 198 3.61 -3.90 -13.50
N ARG A 199 3.13 -4.67 -12.54
CA ARG A 199 3.28 -4.41 -11.10
C ARG A 199 4.06 -5.56 -10.45
N PRO A 200 5.13 -5.28 -9.68
CA PRO A 200 5.82 -6.32 -8.94
C PRO A 200 4.91 -6.89 -7.85
N LEU A 201 4.99 -8.21 -7.65
CA LEU A 201 4.35 -8.91 -6.54
C LEU A 201 5.33 -9.08 -5.38
N SER A 202 4.80 -8.98 -4.17
CA SER A 202 5.51 -9.23 -2.92
C SER A 202 4.57 -9.90 -1.93
N LEU A 203 5.09 -10.32 -0.77
CA LEU A 203 4.28 -10.98 0.26
C LEU A 203 3.05 -10.12 0.64
N GLY A 204 1.88 -10.75 0.68
CA GLY A 204 0.59 -10.11 1.00
C GLY A 204 -0.07 -9.41 -0.19
N LYS A 205 0.63 -9.20 -1.31
CA LYS A 205 0.07 -8.48 -2.45
C LYS A 205 -1.13 -9.20 -3.05
N PRO A 206 -2.17 -8.45 -3.42
CA PRO A 206 -3.35 -8.99 -4.09
C PRO A 206 -3.06 -9.36 -5.55
N VAL A 207 -3.83 -10.32 -6.03
CA VAL A 207 -4.03 -10.71 -7.42
C VAL A 207 -5.50 -10.50 -7.74
N TYR A 208 -5.79 -10.03 -8.94
CA TYR A 208 -7.13 -9.68 -9.41
C TYR A 208 -7.59 -10.56 -10.56
N ASN A 209 -8.89 -10.52 -10.84
CA ASN A 209 -9.42 -11.06 -12.09
C ASN A 209 -8.74 -10.42 -13.30
N ALA A 210 -8.52 -11.23 -14.34
CA ALA A 210 -7.81 -10.85 -15.57
C ALA A 210 -6.31 -10.53 -15.41
N ASP A 211 -5.72 -10.75 -14.23
CA ASP A 211 -4.27 -10.66 -14.08
C ASP A 211 -3.57 -11.79 -14.82
N SER A 212 -2.46 -11.43 -15.47
CA SER A 212 -1.45 -12.33 -16.00
C SER A 212 -0.22 -12.20 -15.09
N ILE A 213 0.17 -13.31 -14.46
CA ILE A 213 1.23 -13.37 -13.45
C ILE A 213 2.46 -14.00 -14.09
N HIS A 214 3.59 -13.31 -14.02
CA HIS A 214 4.86 -13.74 -14.60
C HIS A 214 5.89 -13.98 -13.50
N SER A 215 6.55 -15.14 -13.53
CA SER A 215 7.63 -15.51 -12.64
C SER A 215 8.93 -15.66 -13.43
N GLU A 216 9.95 -14.90 -13.06
CA GLU A 216 11.27 -14.95 -13.69
C GLU A 216 12.05 -16.22 -13.32
N LYS A 217 13.27 -16.36 -13.84
CA LYS A 217 14.19 -17.43 -13.46
C LYS A 217 14.45 -17.44 -11.94
N GLU A 218 14.54 -18.64 -11.35
CA GLU A 218 14.81 -18.84 -9.92
C GLU A 218 13.79 -18.17 -8.97
N SER A 219 12.60 -17.87 -9.48
CA SER A 219 11.49 -17.27 -8.73
C SER A 219 10.32 -18.23 -8.54
N TYR A 220 9.48 -17.97 -7.55
CA TYR A 220 8.17 -18.60 -7.40
C TYR A 220 7.23 -17.71 -6.58
N ALA A 221 5.93 -17.91 -6.73
CA ALA A 221 4.92 -17.31 -5.86
C ALA A 221 3.88 -18.35 -5.44
N LEU A 222 3.59 -18.44 -4.15
CA LEU A 222 2.48 -19.21 -3.59
C LEU A 222 1.30 -18.29 -3.36
N LEU A 223 0.24 -18.53 -4.12
CA LEU A 223 -1.02 -17.82 -4.09
C LEU A 223 -2.05 -18.60 -3.26
N VAL A 224 -2.82 -17.91 -2.43
CA VAL A 224 -3.99 -18.45 -1.73
C VAL A 224 -5.22 -17.71 -2.20
N PHE A 225 -6.28 -18.45 -2.53
CA PHE A 225 -7.56 -17.95 -3.01
C PHE A 225 -8.65 -18.04 -1.93
N PRO A 226 -9.72 -17.22 -2.00
CA PRO A 226 -10.79 -17.17 -0.99
C PRO A 226 -11.51 -18.49 -0.72
N ASP A 227 -11.64 -19.33 -1.75
CA ASP A 227 -12.28 -20.65 -1.66
C ASP A 227 -11.38 -21.73 -1.06
N GLY A 228 -10.14 -21.37 -0.73
CA GLY A 228 -9.11 -22.23 -0.15
C GLY A 228 -8.21 -22.92 -1.15
N GLU A 229 -8.34 -22.61 -2.45
CA GLU A 229 -7.37 -23.04 -3.45
C GLU A 229 -5.99 -22.42 -3.17
N LYS A 230 -4.94 -23.20 -3.46
CA LYS A 230 -3.56 -22.75 -3.35
C LYS A 230 -2.78 -23.13 -4.60
N VAL A 231 -2.07 -22.15 -5.18
CA VAL A 231 -1.27 -22.35 -6.40
C VAL A 231 0.15 -21.84 -6.15
N THR A 232 1.14 -22.71 -6.34
CA THR A 232 2.55 -22.30 -6.44
C THR A 232 2.91 -22.17 -7.92
N LEU A 233 3.14 -20.95 -8.39
CA LEU A 233 3.67 -20.68 -9.72
C LEU A 233 5.20 -20.88 -9.71
N GLN A 234 5.71 -21.74 -10.59
CA GLN A 234 7.15 -22.09 -10.66
C GLN A 234 7.95 -21.06 -11.46
N ALA A 235 9.28 -21.15 -11.46
CA ALA A 235 10.12 -20.25 -12.25
C ALA A 235 9.83 -20.32 -13.77
N ASN A 236 10.04 -19.20 -14.47
CA ASN A 236 9.82 -19.06 -15.93
C ASN A 236 8.38 -19.41 -16.37
N SER A 237 7.38 -18.95 -15.60
CA SER A 237 5.99 -19.29 -15.85
C SER A 237 5.12 -18.07 -16.09
N GLU A 238 4.09 -18.24 -16.92
CA GLU A 238 3.05 -17.25 -17.15
C GLU A 238 1.67 -17.89 -16.87
N LEU A 239 0.99 -17.37 -15.84
CA LEU A 239 -0.33 -17.81 -15.40
C LEU A 239 -1.36 -16.69 -15.57
N ASP A 240 -2.37 -16.92 -16.39
CA ASP A 240 -3.50 -16.02 -16.52
C ASP A 240 -4.66 -16.46 -15.62
N ILE A 241 -5.17 -15.53 -14.80
CA ILE A 241 -6.45 -15.68 -14.12
C ILE A 241 -7.55 -15.24 -15.08
N LYS A 242 -8.06 -16.17 -15.90
CA LYS A 242 -9.10 -15.87 -16.88
C LYS A 242 -10.41 -15.49 -16.22
N GLN A 243 -10.80 -16.23 -15.19
CA GLN A 243 -12.01 -15.96 -14.43
C GLN A 243 -11.95 -16.63 -13.06
N TYR A 244 -12.21 -15.86 -12.01
CA TYR A 244 -12.41 -16.37 -10.66
C TYR A 244 -13.63 -15.69 -10.04
N ASN A 245 -14.69 -16.47 -9.86
CA ASN A 245 -15.91 -16.06 -9.17
C ASN A 245 -16.08 -16.94 -7.95
N TYR A 246 -16.21 -16.33 -6.77
CA TYR A 246 -16.52 -17.05 -5.54
C TYR A 246 -17.50 -16.26 -4.68
N GLN A 247 -18.69 -16.80 -4.48
CA GLN A 247 -19.75 -16.19 -3.68
C GLN A 247 -20.05 -14.74 -4.10
N ILE A 248 -20.02 -14.47 -5.41
CA ILE A 248 -20.40 -13.19 -5.99
C ILE A 248 -21.90 -13.26 -6.31
N LYS A 249 -22.65 -12.26 -5.84
CA LYS A 249 -24.09 -12.18 -6.09
C LYS A 249 -24.36 -12.26 -7.61
N ASP A 250 -25.34 -13.08 -7.99
CA ASP A 250 -25.79 -13.27 -9.39
C ASP A 250 -24.75 -13.90 -10.35
N LYS A 251 -23.59 -14.36 -9.87
CA LYS A 251 -22.61 -15.15 -10.66
C LYS A 251 -22.47 -16.57 -10.11
N LYS A 252 -22.23 -17.53 -10.99
CA LYS A 252 -21.86 -18.89 -10.58
C LYS A 252 -20.39 -18.93 -10.14
N ASP A 253 -20.12 -19.70 -9.10
CA ASP A 253 -18.76 -20.00 -8.68
C ASP A 253 -18.00 -20.70 -9.81
N GLN A 254 -16.80 -20.20 -10.13
CA GLN A 254 -16.00 -20.69 -11.24
C GLN A 254 -14.53 -20.28 -11.10
N VAL A 255 -13.62 -21.18 -11.46
CA VAL A 255 -12.17 -20.97 -11.52
C VAL A 255 -11.67 -21.41 -12.89
N LEU A 256 -11.29 -20.44 -13.72
CA LEU A 256 -10.67 -20.66 -15.02
C LEU A 256 -9.28 -20.04 -15.00
N LEU A 257 -8.27 -20.90 -15.06
CA LEU A 257 -6.86 -20.54 -15.09
C LEU A 257 -6.27 -20.95 -16.43
N ARG A 258 -5.24 -20.25 -16.91
CA ARG A 258 -4.46 -20.68 -18.07
C ARG A 258 -2.97 -20.58 -17.78
N LEU A 259 -2.27 -21.70 -17.84
CA LEU A 259 -0.81 -21.74 -17.82
C LEU A 259 -0.32 -21.70 -19.27
N THR A 260 0.28 -20.58 -19.67
CA THR A 260 0.77 -20.38 -21.05
C THR A 260 2.10 -21.08 -21.27
N THR A 261 3.00 -21.00 -20.28
CA THR A 261 4.31 -21.63 -20.27
C THR A 261 4.80 -21.82 -18.84
N GLY A 262 5.80 -22.67 -18.64
CA GLY A 262 6.43 -22.93 -17.35
C GLY A 262 5.69 -24.01 -16.57
N GLY A 263 5.58 -23.85 -15.26
CA GLY A 263 4.95 -24.84 -14.40
C GLY A 263 4.19 -24.24 -13.23
N LEU A 264 3.24 -25.01 -12.71
CA LEU A 264 2.54 -24.70 -11.47
C LEU A 264 2.26 -25.96 -10.67
N ARG A 265 2.05 -25.75 -9.38
CA ARG A 265 1.53 -26.75 -8.45
C ARG A 265 0.20 -26.23 -7.92
N ALA A 266 -0.88 -26.99 -8.03
CA ALA A 266 -2.20 -26.57 -7.58
C ALA A 266 -2.75 -27.54 -6.54
N LEU A 267 -3.35 -26.99 -5.50
CA LEU A 267 -4.20 -27.71 -4.55
C LEU A 267 -5.57 -27.06 -4.56
N THR A 268 -6.57 -27.83 -4.95
CA THR A 268 -7.88 -27.30 -5.32
C THR A 268 -8.72 -26.88 -4.10
N GLY A 269 -9.43 -25.77 -4.28
CA GLY A 269 -10.28 -25.18 -3.26
C GLY A 269 -11.68 -25.79 -3.22
N SER A 270 -12.56 -25.15 -2.46
CA SER A 270 -13.94 -25.62 -2.28
C SER A 270 -14.78 -25.54 -3.56
N ILE A 271 -14.50 -24.62 -4.49
CA ILE A 271 -15.22 -24.55 -5.78
C ILE A 271 -14.99 -25.85 -6.55
N GLY A 272 -13.72 -26.17 -6.79
CA GLY A 272 -13.31 -27.37 -7.51
C GLY A 272 -13.69 -28.69 -6.82
N LYS A 273 -13.78 -28.70 -5.49
CA LYS A 273 -14.25 -29.87 -4.72
C LYS A 273 -15.76 -30.07 -4.79
N ASN A 274 -16.54 -28.99 -4.78
CA ASN A 274 -18.00 -29.05 -4.76
C ASN A 274 -18.59 -29.21 -6.17
N ASN A 275 -17.96 -28.61 -7.17
CA ASN A 275 -18.36 -28.69 -8.57
C ASN A 275 -17.13 -28.79 -9.47
N HIS A 276 -16.83 -29.99 -9.93
CA HIS A 276 -15.66 -30.27 -10.77
C HIS A 276 -15.69 -29.51 -12.11
N ASP A 277 -16.88 -29.30 -12.68
CA ASP A 277 -17.06 -28.55 -13.94
C ASP A 277 -16.85 -27.04 -13.77
N ALA A 278 -16.77 -26.56 -12.53
CA ALA A 278 -16.48 -25.16 -12.22
C ALA A 278 -14.98 -24.86 -12.16
N PHE A 279 -14.11 -25.85 -12.33
CA PHE A 279 -12.65 -25.67 -12.36
C PHE A 279 -12.08 -26.12 -13.70
N ALA A 280 -11.23 -25.28 -14.30
CA ALA A 280 -10.41 -25.68 -15.43
C ALA A 280 -9.05 -24.97 -15.39
N LEU A 281 -8.00 -25.74 -15.68
CA LEU A 281 -6.66 -25.23 -15.96
C LEU A 281 -6.34 -25.47 -17.44
N ASP A 282 -6.40 -24.42 -18.24
CA ASP A 282 -6.05 -24.47 -19.66
C ASP A 282 -4.54 -24.42 -19.85
N THR A 283 -4.06 -25.13 -20.86
CA THR A 283 -2.72 -25.00 -21.42
C THR A 283 -2.81 -24.94 -22.94
N PRO A 284 -1.71 -24.63 -23.65
CA PRO A 284 -1.69 -24.74 -25.10
C PRO A 284 -1.91 -26.17 -25.64
N VAL A 285 -1.79 -27.21 -24.80
CA VAL A 285 -1.82 -28.62 -25.21
C VAL A 285 -3.12 -29.33 -24.81
N ALA A 286 -3.61 -29.09 -23.59
CA ALA A 286 -4.82 -29.70 -23.06
C ALA A 286 -5.43 -28.83 -21.95
N THR A 287 -6.71 -29.05 -21.66
CA THR A 287 -7.36 -28.55 -20.45
C THR A 287 -7.30 -29.62 -19.36
N ILE A 288 -6.87 -29.23 -18.17
CA ILE A 288 -6.83 -30.09 -16.99
C ILE A 288 -8.07 -29.79 -16.14
N GLY A 289 -8.85 -30.84 -15.87
CA GLY A 289 -9.92 -30.82 -14.88
C GLY A 289 -9.56 -31.66 -13.66
N ILE A 290 -10.37 -31.53 -12.61
CA ILE A 290 -10.07 -32.10 -11.28
C ILE A 290 -11.28 -32.80 -10.68
N ARG A 291 -11.03 -33.70 -9.73
CA ARG A 291 -12.00 -34.26 -8.81
C ARG A 291 -11.44 -34.26 -7.37
N GLY A 292 -11.24 -33.07 -6.81
CA GLY A 292 -10.70 -32.87 -5.45
C GLY A 292 -9.21 -33.17 -5.31
N THR A 293 -8.39 -32.39 -6.02
CA THR A 293 -7.06 -32.87 -6.47
C THR A 293 -5.92 -31.92 -6.09
N GLY A 294 -4.75 -32.52 -5.89
CA GLY A 294 -3.46 -31.87 -5.86
C GLY A 294 -2.64 -32.30 -7.08
N THR A 295 -2.22 -31.33 -7.90
CA THR A 295 -1.57 -31.60 -9.19
C THR A 295 -0.32 -30.74 -9.40
N ASP A 296 0.64 -31.28 -10.13
CA ASP A 296 1.77 -30.54 -10.69
C ASP A 296 1.65 -30.55 -12.23
N THR A 297 1.74 -29.39 -12.88
CA THR A 297 1.56 -29.25 -14.33
C THR A 297 2.67 -28.37 -14.89
N SER A 298 3.30 -28.76 -16.00
CA SER A 298 4.25 -27.93 -16.74
C SER A 298 4.09 -28.05 -18.25
N THR A 299 4.29 -26.94 -18.96
CA THR A 299 4.20 -26.88 -20.41
C THR A 299 5.21 -25.89 -21.00
N ASP A 300 5.75 -26.20 -22.17
CA ASP A 300 6.54 -25.28 -23.00
C ASP A 300 5.74 -24.73 -24.20
N GLY A 301 4.42 -24.95 -24.20
CA GLY A 301 3.50 -24.61 -25.28
C GLY A 301 3.26 -25.73 -26.30
N VAL A 302 4.05 -26.79 -26.30
CA VAL A 302 3.87 -27.95 -27.19
C VAL A 302 3.87 -29.27 -26.41
N ASN A 303 4.74 -29.39 -25.42
CA ASN A 303 4.79 -30.48 -24.47
C ASN A 303 3.97 -30.12 -23.24
N LEU A 304 3.29 -31.11 -22.68
CA LEU A 304 2.58 -31.01 -21.41
C LEU A 304 2.94 -32.22 -20.55
N ASP A 305 3.54 -31.93 -19.41
CA ASP A 305 3.74 -32.90 -18.33
C ASP A 305 2.76 -32.57 -17.20
N HIS A 306 2.04 -33.58 -16.74
CA HIS A 306 1.05 -33.44 -15.67
C HIS A 306 1.16 -34.59 -14.69
N SER A 307 1.05 -34.33 -13.40
CA SER A 307 1.13 -35.35 -12.35
C SER A 307 0.09 -35.11 -11.27
N THR A 308 -0.52 -36.20 -10.80
CA THR A 308 -1.54 -36.17 -9.75
C THR A 308 -0.99 -36.78 -8.49
N TRP A 309 -0.83 -35.96 -7.44
CA TRP A 309 -0.28 -36.42 -6.15
C TRP A 309 -1.34 -36.52 -5.05
N GLN A 310 -2.57 -36.07 -5.31
CA GLN A 310 -3.73 -36.28 -4.44
C GLN A 310 -5.00 -36.33 -5.29
N GLY A 311 -5.85 -37.35 -5.12
CA GLY A 311 -7.15 -37.42 -5.78
C GLY A 311 -7.09 -37.87 -7.25
N LEU A 312 -7.92 -37.28 -8.10
CA LEU A 312 -8.00 -37.64 -9.53
C LEU A 312 -8.05 -36.39 -10.39
N SER A 313 -7.22 -36.29 -11.42
CA SER A 313 -7.37 -35.30 -12.49
C SER A 313 -7.70 -35.99 -13.81
N PHE A 314 -8.07 -35.19 -14.80
CA PHE A 314 -8.20 -35.64 -16.17
C PHE A 314 -7.65 -34.59 -17.12
N LEU A 315 -7.16 -35.03 -18.27
CA LEU A 315 -6.77 -34.18 -19.39
C LEU A 315 -7.82 -34.29 -20.48
N HIS A 316 -8.22 -33.15 -21.03
CA HIS A 316 -9.08 -33.06 -22.20
C HIS A 316 -8.34 -32.35 -23.34
N ASN A 317 -8.22 -33.01 -24.48
CA ASN A 317 -7.66 -32.44 -25.72
C ASN A 317 -8.38 -33.01 -26.96
N GLU A 318 -7.89 -32.75 -28.17
CA GLU A 318 -8.55 -33.23 -29.40
C GLU A 318 -8.56 -34.77 -29.52
N ALA A 319 -7.70 -35.48 -28.80
CA ALA A 319 -7.67 -36.94 -28.76
C ALA A 319 -8.72 -37.55 -27.81
N GLY A 320 -9.33 -36.74 -26.93
CA GLY A 320 -10.36 -37.15 -25.99
C GLY A 320 -10.05 -36.76 -24.55
N GLU A 321 -10.70 -37.46 -23.62
CA GLU A 321 -10.53 -37.29 -22.18
C GLU A 321 -9.78 -38.48 -21.57
N PHE A 322 -8.79 -38.19 -20.72
CA PHE A 322 -7.89 -39.19 -20.14
C PHE A 322 -7.69 -38.94 -18.65
N ASP A 323 -8.09 -39.90 -17.82
CA ASP A 323 -7.91 -39.84 -16.36
C ASP A 323 -6.43 -40.01 -15.98
N VAL A 324 -5.93 -39.16 -15.07
CA VAL A 324 -4.61 -39.28 -14.44
C VAL A 324 -4.81 -39.49 -12.94
N PRO A 325 -4.85 -40.75 -12.48
CA PRO A 325 -5.12 -41.07 -11.08
C PRO A 325 -3.95 -40.69 -10.17
N GLU A 326 -4.22 -40.62 -8.87
CA GLU A 326 -3.21 -40.41 -7.83
C GLU A 326 -1.99 -41.31 -8.01
N GLY A 327 -0.80 -40.73 -7.90
CA GLY A 327 0.48 -41.43 -8.08
C GLY A 327 0.82 -41.72 -9.53
N SER A 328 0.13 -41.09 -10.49
CA SER A 328 0.44 -41.18 -11.92
C SER A 328 0.82 -39.82 -12.51
N SER A 329 1.59 -39.90 -13.59
CA SER A 329 2.01 -38.79 -14.43
C SER A 329 1.58 -39.05 -15.87
N SER A 330 1.47 -38.00 -16.66
CA SER A 330 1.24 -38.07 -18.09
C SER A 330 2.17 -37.12 -18.84
N SER A 331 2.67 -37.57 -19.98
CA SER A 331 3.33 -36.71 -20.96
C SER A 331 2.52 -36.68 -22.26
N THR A 332 2.26 -35.47 -22.76
CA THR A 332 1.43 -35.24 -23.96
C THR A 332 2.14 -34.29 -24.90
N PHE A 333 2.18 -34.64 -26.19
CA PHE A 333 2.78 -33.82 -27.25
C PHE A 333 1.70 -33.28 -28.19
N GLY A 334 1.50 -31.96 -28.18
CA GLY A 334 0.53 -31.26 -29.02
C GLY A 334 -0.93 -31.56 -28.67
N GLN A 335 -1.84 -30.76 -29.24
CA GLN A 335 -3.28 -30.83 -28.94
C GLN A 335 -3.96 -32.14 -29.37
N ASN A 336 -3.33 -32.88 -30.27
CA ASN A 336 -3.88 -34.11 -30.88
C ASN A 336 -3.13 -35.35 -30.38
N GLY A 337 -2.12 -35.16 -29.53
CA GLY A 337 -1.36 -36.24 -28.94
C GLY A 337 -2.21 -37.00 -27.92
N ILE A 338 -2.12 -38.32 -27.94
CA ILE A 338 -2.71 -39.17 -26.90
C ILE A 338 -1.80 -39.11 -25.67
N PRO A 339 -2.28 -38.63 -24.50
CA PRO A 339 -1.51 -38.61 -23.26
C PRO A 339 -0.93 -39.98 -22.91
N GLN A 340 0.38 -40.03 -22.67
CA GLN A 340 1.05 -41.25 -22.21
C GLN A 340 1.05 -41.26 -20.69
N ILE A 341 0.15 -42.05 -20.09
CA ILE A 341 -0.03 -42.12 -18.63
C ILE A 341 0.81 -43.26 -18.04
N TYR A 342 1.56 -42.97 -16.98
CA TYR A 342 2.42 -43.92 -16.30
C TYR A 342 2.49 -43.66 -14.79
N PRO A 343 2.75 -44.70 -13.96
CA PRO A 343 2.95 -44.50 -12.52
C PRO A 343 4.16 -43.59 -12.24
N THR A 344 3.99 -42.59 -11.38
CA THR A 344 5.06 -41.69 -10.97
C THR A 344 6.06 -42.46 -10.10
N PRO A 345 7.35 -42.54 -10.48
CA PRO A 345 8.35 -43.20 -9.65
C PRO A 345 8.49 -42.53 -8.27
N PRO A 346 8.69 -43.28 -7.17
CA PRO A 346 8.86 -42.69 -5.83
C PRO A 346 9.99 -41.67 -5.72
N ASN A 347 11.02 -41.79 -6.56
CA ASN A 347 12.19 -40.90 -6.60
C ASN A 347 12.18 -39.97 -7.82
N ALA A 348 11.01 -39.73 -8.43
CA ALA A 348 10.90 -38.79 -9.54
C ALA A 348 11.36 -37.40 -9.08
N PRO A 349 12.20 -36.69 -9.86
CA PRO A 349 12.58 -35.32 -9.57
C PRO A 349 11.32 -34.49 -9.27
N GLN A 350 11.31 -33.82 -8.12
CA GLN A 350 10.22 -32.92 -7.74
C GLN A 350 10.63 -31.48 -8.02
N PRO A 351 9.68 -30.62 -8.41
CA PRO A 351 9.92 -29.18 -8.44
C PRO A 351 10.46 -28.69 -7.08
N SER A 352 11.44 -27.79 -7.13
CA SER A 352 12.10 -27.24 -5.95
C SER A 352 11.20 -26.30 -5.14
N GLU A 353 10.21 -25.73 -5.82
CA GLU A 353 9.20 -24.83 -5.33
C GLU A 353 8.22 -25.56 -4.39
N PRO A 354 7.77 -24.93 -3.30
CA PRO A 354 7.00 -25.60 -2.26
C PRO A 354 5.67 -26.15 -2.80
N ARG A 355 5.29 -27.37 -2.36
CA ARG A 355 3.93 -27.87 -2.62
C ARG A 355 2.90 -27.03 -1.85
N PRO A 356 1.75 -26.71 -2.46
CA PRO A 356 0.74 -25.88 -1.79
C PRO A 356 0.16 -26.49 -0.50
N ASP A 357 0.15 -27.82 -0.34
CA ASP A 357 -0.33 -28.53 0.87
C ASP A 357 0.60 -28.37 2.10
N THR A 358 1.87 -28.04 1.86
CA THR A 358 2.83 -27.74 2.92
C THR A 358 2.56 -26.39 3.58
N ASN A 359 1.95 -25.44 2.84
CA ASN A 359 1.57 -24.14 3.36
C ASN A 359 0.37 -24.26 4.33
N LYS A 360 0.52 -23.70 5.53
CA LYS A 360 -0.50 -23.72 6.60
C LYS A 360 -1.29 -22.41 6.74
N SER A 361 -1.15 -21.47 5.82
CA SER A 361 -1.95 -20.25 5.81
C SER A 361 -3.44 -20.60 5.73
N ASP A 362 -4.22 -19.97 6.61
CA ASP A 362 -5.68 -20.08 6.65
C ASP A 362 -6.28 -19.07 5.67
N PRO A 363 -6.99 -19.52 4.61
CA PRO A 363 -7.61 -18.63 3.63
C PRO A 363 -8.49 -17.56 4.29
N LYS A 364 -9.24 -17.90 5.35
CA LYS A 364 -10.09 -16.90 6.01
C LYS A 364 -9.30 -15.77 6.63
N LYS A 365 -8.15 -16.07 7.22
CA LYS A 365 -7.24 -15.05 7.80
C LYS A 365 -6.50 -14.26 6.73
N VAL A 366 -6.18 -14.89 5.60
CA VAL A 366 -5.52 -14.23 4.46
C VAL A 366 -6.43 -13.17 3.84
N PHE A 367 -7.75 -13.42 3.82
CA PHE A 367 -8.76 -12.51 3.27
C PHE A 367 -9.57 -11.76 4.33
N GLU A 368 -9.16 -11.79 5.60
CA GLU A 368 -9.80 -11.01 6.65
C GLU A 368 -9.43 -9.53 6.42
N GLU A 369 -10.41 -8.72 5.98
CA GLU A 369 -10.27 -7.27 5.88
C GLU A 369 -10.05 -6.72 7.30
N LYS A 370 -8.77 -6.50 7.66
CA LYS A 370 -8.42 -5.76 8.86
C LYS A 370 -8.62 -4.28 8.56
N SER A 371 -9.79 -3.76 8.94
CA SER A 371 -10.02 -2.31 8.99
C SER A 371 -8.92 -1.66 9.83
N ALA A 372 -8.43 -0.51 9.38
CA ALA A 372 -7.36 0.21 10.04
C ALA A 372 -7.85 0.62 11.44
N ALA A 373 -7.19 0.08 12.46
CA ALA A 373 -7.54 0.35 13.84
C ALA A 373 -7.12 1.78 14.22
N LYS A 374 -7.74 2.32 15.27
CA LYS A 374 -7.30 3.59 15.83
C LYS A 374 -5.78 3.61 16.10
N GLY A 375 -5.09 4.58 15.51
CA GLY A 375 -3.65 4.79 15.61
C GLY A 375 -2.86 4.25 14.42
N ASP A 376 -3.49 3.49 13.53
CA ASP A 376 -2.84 2.94 12.34
C ASP A 376 -2.55 4.03 11.30
N THR A 377 -1.43 3.89 10.60
CA THR A 377 -1.09 4.78 9.49
C THR A 377 -1.64 4.21 8.21
N VAL A 378 -2.46 4.97 7.51
CA VAL A 378 -3.00 4.66 6.18
C VAL A 378 -2.36 5.58 5.16
N VAL A 379 -1.87 5.00 4.07
CA VAL A 379 -1.21 5.69 2.97
C VAL A 379 -1.95 5.39 1.69
N LYS A 380 -2.32 6.42 0.93
CA LYS A 380 -2.90 6.26 -0.42
C LYS A 380 -1.98 6.90 -1.44
N SER A 381 -1.46 6.12 -2.38
CA SER A 381 -0.63 6.60 -3.49
C SER A 381 -1.54 7.00 -4.65
N THR A 382 -1.60 8.28 -4.99
CA THR A 382 -2.39 8.80 -6.13
C THR A 382 -1.59 8.79 -7.42
N SER A 383 -0.31 9.14 -7.37
CA SER A 383 0.62 9.06 -8.50
C SER A 383 2.01 8.67 -8.02
N GLY A 384 2.68 7.78 -8.73
CA GLY A 384 3.96 7.22 -8.29
C GLY A 384 3.83 6.27 -7.11
N ASN A 385 4.91 5.55 -6.81
CA ASN A 385 4.96 4.55 -5.76
C ASN A 385 5.42 5.17 -4.43
N THR A 386 4.95 4.63 -3.32
CA THR A 386 5.41 4.99 -1.97
C THR A 386 5.78 3.76 -1.18
N ALA A 387 6.84 3.83 -0.39
CA ALA A 387 7.21 2.83 0.58
C ALA A 387 6.63 3.16 1.94
N VAL A 388 6.05 2.16 2.59
CA VAL A 388 5.67 2.18 4.01
C VAL A 388 6.58 1.22 4.75
N GLU A 389 7.35 1.75 5.70
CA GLU A 389 8.27 1.00 6.55
C GLU A 389 7.75 1.02 7.98
N ASN A 390 7.45 -0.14 8.56
CA ASN A 390 6.97 -0.21 9.94
C ASN A 390 8.12 -0.01 10.94
N ASN A 391 7.76 0.09 12.23
CA ASN A 391 8.73 0.21 13.32
C ASN A 391 9.64 -1.03 13.51
N LYS A 392 9.39 -2.15 12.80
CA LYS A 392 10.25 -3.35 12.79
C LYS A 392 11.23 -3.37 11.62
N GLY A 393 11.19 -2.38 10.73
CA GLY A 393 12.03 -2.31 9.52
C GLY A 393 11.53 -3.17 8.35
N GLU A 394 10.32 -3.75 8.45
CA GLU A 394 9.69 -4.37 7.29
C GLU A 394 9.14 -3.28 6.38
N LYS A 395 9.29 -3.47 5.07
CA LYS A 395 8.96 -2.47 4.05
C LYS A 395 7.97 -3.06 3.05
N THR A 396 6.93 -2.31 2.73
CA THR A 396 5.98 -2.62 1.65
C THR A 396 5.82 -1.42 0.74
N THR A 397 5.87 -1.64 -0.57
CA THR A 397 5.54 -0.61 -1.57
C THR A 397 4.03 -0.54 -1.75
N VAL A 398 3.46 0.66 -1.69
CA VAL A 398 2.11 1.01 -2.08
C VAL A 398 2.19 1.64 -3.47
N ASN A 399 1.78 0.87 -4.48
CA ASN A 399 1.86 1.30 -5.87
C ASN A 399 0.85 2.42 -6.16
N GLU A 400 1.03 3.10 -7.29
CA GLU A 400 0.06 4.05 -7.81
C GLU A 400 -1.36 3.44 -7.85
N GLY A 401 -2.34 4.15 -7.27
CA GLY A 401 -3.73 3.69 -7.14
C GLY A 401 -4.00 2.78 -5.95
N GLU A 402 -2.98 2.37 -5.20
CA GLU A 402 -3.13 1.53 -4.01
C GLU A 402 -3.28 2.36 -2.72
N THR A 403 -3.91 1.73 -1.73
CA THR A 403 -3.93 2.14 -0.32
C THR A 403 -3.19 1.07 0.49
N GLY A 404 -2.24 1.50 1.31
CA GLY A 404 -1.59 0.64 2.30
C GLY A 404 -1.88 1.09 3.72
N SER A 405 -1.68 0.17 4.66
CA SER A 405 -1.82 0.44 6.09
C SER A 405 -0.66 -0.16 6.87
N ALA A 406 -0.29 0.48 7.98
CA ALA A 406 0.71 -0.02 8.93
C ALA A 406 0.21 0.17 10.36
N ASN A 407 0.08 -0.95 11.08
CA ASN A 407 -0.48 -0.96 12.43
C ASN A 407 0.59 -0.98 13.54
N SER A 408 0.16 -0.79 14.78
CA SER A 408 1.04 -0.80 15.95
C SER A 408 1.72 -2.15 16.22
N ASN A 409 1.18 -3.24 15.68
CA ASN A 409 1.76 -4.59 15.80
C ASN A 409 2.86 -4.83 14.77
N GLY A 410 3.10 -3.87 13.87
CA GLY A 410 4.04 -3.98 12.77
C GLY A 410 3.54 -4.86 11.63
N GLU A 411 2.23 -5.02 11.44
CA GLU A 411 1.72 -5.58 10.18
C GLU A 411 1.60 -4.46 9.15
N ILE A 412 1.94 -4.76 7.89
CA ILE A 412 1.81 -3.84 6.75
C ILE A 412 0.97 -4.51 5.67
N THR A 413 0.04 -3.76 5.07
CA THR A 413 -0.77 -4.21 3.94
C THR A 413 -0.77 -3.17 2.83
N SER A 414 -1.08 -3.60 1.60
CA SER A 414 -1.27 -2.70 0.45
C SER A 414 -2.21 -3.33 -0.57
N GLU A 415 -3.23 -2.57 -0.99
CA GLU A 415 -4.34 -3.04 -1.81
C GLU A 415 -4.78 -1.95 -2.78
N GLN A 416 -5.28 -2.31 -3.97
CA GLN A 416 -5.77 -1.32 -4.92
C GLN A 416 -7.04 -0.66 -4.39
N SER A 417 -7.08 0.68 -4.40
CA SER A 417 -8.26 1.40 -3.92
C SER A 417 -9.37 1.25 -4.96
N ASP A 418 -10.49 0.65 -4.59
CA ASP A 418 -11.73 0.75 -5.37
C ASP A 418 -12.05 2.24 -5.53
N ASN A 419 -11.93 2.75 -6.76
CA ASN A 419 -12.09 4.16 -7.06
C ASN A 419 -13.59 4.50 -7.11
N THR A 420 -14.27 4.42 -5.96
CA THR A 420 -15.68 4.77 -5.80
C THR A 420 -15.92 5.66 -4.59
N THR A 421 -15.07 6.67 -4.42
CA THR A 421 -15.52 7.94 -3.86
C THR A 421 -14.74 9.06 -4.54
N ALA A 422 -15.32 9.61 -5.59
CA ALA A 422 -15.01 10.98 -5.98
C ALA A 422 -15.41 11.87 -4.81
N ASP A 423 -14.46 12.19 -3.93
CA ASP A 423 -14.53 13.39 -3.11
C ASP A 423 -14.58 14.56 -4.08
N ASN A 424 -15.80 14.95 -4.44
CA ASN A 424 -16.11 15.96 -5.43
C ASN A 424 -15.91 17.33 -4.75
N PRO A 425 -14.90 18.15 -5.10
CA PRO A 425 -14.82 19.52 -4.62
C PRO A 425 -15.65 20.38 -5.59
N SER A 426 -16.95 20.12 -5.65
CA SER A 426 -17.91 20.99 -6.33
C SER A 426 -19.01 21.38 -5.35
N GLY A 427 -18.64 22.27 -4.43
CA GLY A 427 -19.60 23.11 -3.74
C GLY A 427 -20.26 24.03 -4.77
N SER A 428 -21.32 23.55 -5.40
CA SER A 428 -22.29 24.42 -6.06
C SER A 428 -22.95 25.28 -5.00
N GLY A 429 -22.88 26.59 -5.20
CA GLY A 429 -23.41 27.58 -4.28
C GLY A 429 -24.90 27.39 -4.06
N SER A 430 -25.28 27.19 -2.81
CA SER A 430 -26.60 27.60 -2.33
C SER A 430 -26.42 28.92 -1.60
N SER A 431 -26.93 29.96 -2.23
CA SER A 431 -27.20 31.26 -1.65
C SER A 431 -28.08 31.10 -0.41
N PHE A 432 -27.52 31.35 0.76
CA PHE A 432 -28.28 31.74 1.93
C PHE A 432 -28.42 33.26 1.89
N ASP A 433 -29.48 33.74 1.23
CA ASP A 433 -30.01 35.09 1.41
C ASP A 433 -31.20 34.99 2.35
N ASP A 434 -30.99 35.34 3.62
CA ASP A 434 -32.08 35.75 4.52
C ASP A 434 -32.08 37.28 4.58
N ALA A 435 -33.09 37.91 3.97
CA ALA A 435 -33.55 39.26 4.32
C ALA A 435 -34.96 39.52 3.79
N ASP A 436 -35.93 39.30 4.68
CA ASP A 436 -37.10 40.14 4.97
C ASP A 436 -37.40 41.30 4.00
N ASN A 437 -38.53 41.20 3.27
CA ASN A 437 -39.39 42.36 3.01
C ASN A 437 -40.78 41.91 2.51
N SER A 438 -41.73 41.69 3.42
CA SER A 438 -43.15 41.59 3.09
C SER A 438 -43.90 42.83 3.56
N LEU A 439 -43.98 43.86 2.71
CA LEU A 439 -44.94 44.95 2.85
C LEU A 439 -45.39 45.43 1.47
N GLU A 440 -46.58 44.98 1.06
CA GLU A 440 -47.61 45.65 0.23
C GLU A 440 -48.64 44.58 -0.20
N GLY A 441 -49.95 44.68 0.04
CA GLY A 441 -50.72 45.70 0.72
C GLY A 441 -52.11 45.18 1.12
N CYS A 442 -52.75 45.91 2.03
CA CYS A 442 -54.20 45.95 2.22
C CYS A 442 -54.58 47.42 2.44
N THR A 443 -55.20 48.00 1.42
CA THR A 443 -56.15 49.13 1.53
C THR A 443 -57.37 48.60 2.32
N ILE A 444 -57.94 49.29 3.30
CA ILE A 444 -58.69 50.56 3.28
C ILE A 444 -58.55 51.21 4.66
#